data_AF-A0A3C1XBT9-F1
#
_entry.id   AF-A0A3C1XBT9-F1
#
_cell.length_a   1.000
_cell.length_b   1.000
_cell.length_c   1.000
_cell.angle_alpha   90.00
_cell.angle_beta   90.00
_cell.angle_gamma   90.00
#
_symmetry.space_group_name_H-M   'P 1'
#
loop_
_entity.id
_entity.type
_entity.pdbx_description
1 polymer ?
#
loop_
_entity_poly.entity_id
_entity_poly.type
_entity_poly.pdbx_seq_one_letter_code
_entity_poly.pdbx_strand_id
1 'polypeptide(L)'
;PFKDISHSIYKNYINWNYSVGITTGYTPTTYKPDYYVTRGEMAVFLHRLAGAPDYTPPFNVYTDINQYKNQILWLTAANISNGTIPHYNPNGNVTRGQMAAFLHRMAKESGKAPKNGKYESPFQDTQNNMFKNDIGWLYSKEITTGYTPTTFRPDASITRGEMAAFIYRFYNKVAIVKPHVPVADPWKYVISHRGSAERVEHTFAAYDLAIQQGSKNIEQDIVVSKDKTLYVSHDLSAKRLTGVDRLYSDMTDSEISKLRVANGEPIHTLQSVFERYGNKVNYIVELRTADQALPFMNMVRQNGLENNVVAQSFAENVLQKIETIAPNIPKMQIVETQAELDKALKSPVSDTICMVWSIMNKDNVDKVHKQNKVASAWTLNSEAYIKKAISLGVDNYFTNYTGLAIRLEKEYR
;
A
#
# COMPACT_ATOMS: atom_id res chain seq x y z
N PRO A 1 14.10 13.34 -4.10
CA PRO A 1 15.52 12.98 -4.37
C PRO A 1 16.18 13.81 -5.49
N PHE A 2 15.43 14.24 -6.51
CA PHE A 2 16.01 14.88 -7.70
C PHE A 2 16.25 16.38 -7.49
N LYS A 3 17.42 16.87 -7.90
CA LYS A 3 17.83 18.26 -7.70
C LYS A 3 17.24 19.21 -8.76
N ASP A 4 16.95 18.70 -9.94
CA ASP A 4 16.53 19.44 -11.14
C ASP A 4 15.02 19.68 -11.23
N ILE A 5 14.25 19.35 -10.18
CA ILE A 5 12.79 19.52 -10.17
C ILE A 5 12.32 20.64 -9.24
N SER A 6 13.25 21.41 -8.64
CA SER A 6 12.91 22.46 -7.67
C SER A 6 11.92 23.50 -8.22
N HIS A 7 12.06 23.84 -9.51
CA HIS A 7 11.23 24.80 -10.23
C HIS A 7 10.15 24.14 -11.12
N SER A 8 10.08 22.81 -11.15
CA SER A 8 9.12 22.11 -12.00
C SER A 8 7.72 22.17 -11.36
N ILE A 9 6.72 22.58 -12.14
CA ILE A 9 5.31 22.49 -11.73
C ILE A 9 4.86 21.04 -11.46
N TYR A 10 5.61 20.05 -11.96
CA TYR A 10 5.35 18.63 -11.76
C TYR A 10 6.07 18.03 -10.55
N LYS A 11 6.83 18.83 -9.78
CA LYS A 11 7.67 18.39 -8.65
C LYS A 11 6.95 17.41 -7.72
N ASN A 12 5.72 17.72 -7.32
CA ASN A 12 4.97 16.88 -6.38
C ASN A 12 4.61 15.53 -6.99
N TYR A 13 4.17 15.50 -8.26
CA TYR A 13 3.88 14.26 -8.96
C TYR A 13 5.14 13.42 -9.15
N ILE A 14 6.26 14.05 -9.50
CA ILE A 14 7.55 13.38 -9.69
C ILE A 14 8.03 12.75 -8.38
N ASN A 15 7.97 13.50 -7.27
CA ASN A 15 8.34 12.98 -5.95
C ASN A 15 7.45 11.81 -5.53
N TRP A 16 6.15 11.87 -5.82
CA TRP A 16 5.25 10.75 -5.56
C TRP A 16 5.58 9.53 -6.42
N ASN A 17 5.81 9.70 -7.73
CA ASN A 17 6.19 8.60 -8.61
C ASN A 17 7.49 7.92 -8.13
N TYR A 18 8.40 8.69 -7.53
CA TYR A 18 9.61 8.15 -6.92
C TYR A 18 9.30 7.39 -5.62
N SER A 19 8.48 7.95 -4.74
CA SER A 19 8.16 7.32 -3.44
C SER A 19 7.45 5.99 -3.59
N VAL A 20 6.66 5.79 -4.65
CA VAL A 20 5.98 4.52 -4.94
C VAL A 20 6.77 3.62 -5.92
N GLY A 21 8.03 3.95 -6.23
CA GLY A 21 8.91 3.09 -7.04
C GLY A 21 8.61 3.06 -8.54
N ILE A 22 7.72 3.91 -9.05
CA ILE A 22 7.42 4.00 -10.49
C ILE A 22 8.60 4.60 -11.26
N THR A 23 9.34 5.54 -10.65
CA THR A 23 10.54 6.12 -11.23
C THR A 23 11.75 6.02 -10.32
N THR A 24 12.92 5.82 -10.92
CA THR A 24 14.23 5.90 -10.28
C THR A 24 15.01 7.15 -10.70
N GLY A 25 14.39 8.05 -11.47
CA GLY A 25 15.04 9.19 -12.09
C GLY A 25 15.56 8.91 -13.50
N TYR A 26 16.16 9.93 -14.10
CA TYR A 26 16.97 9.84 -15.32
C TYR A 26 18.44 9.52 -14.97
N THR A 27 18.91 10.08 -13.86
CA THR A 27 20.10 9.65 -13.11
C THR A 27 19.69 9.51 -11.64
N PRO A 28 20.57 9.00 -10.74
CA PRO A 28 20.26 8.95 -9.31
C PRO A 28 19.86 10.31 -8.70
N THR A 29 20.31 11.43 -9.28
CA THR A 29 20.07 12.78 -8.74
C THR A 29 19.27 13.70 -9.65
N THR A 30 18.87 13.26 -10.86
CA THR A 30 18.13 14.09 -11.82
C THR A 30 16.93 13.36 -12.39
N TYR A 31 15.83 14.06 -12.64
CA TYR A 31 14.63 13.52 -13.26
C TYR A 31 14.44 13.90 -14.73
N LYS A 32 14.94 15.07 -15.14
CA LYS A 32 14.75 15.71 -16.44
C LYS A 32 13.27 15.91 -16.81
N PRO A 33 12.52 16.75 -16.08
CA PRO A 33 11.08 16.90 -16.26
C PRO A 33 10.66 17.33 -17.67
N ASP A 34 11.48 18.12 -18.37
CA ASP A 34 11.14 18.67 -19.69
C ASP A 34 11.57 17.77 -20.86
N TYR A 35 12.24 16.64 -20.58
CA TYR A 35 12.64 15.70 -21.63
C TYR A 35 11.45 14.85 -22.07
N TYR A 36 11.40 14.49 -23.35
CA TYR A 36 10.38 13.58 -23.87
C TYR A 36 10.59 12.15 -23.38
N VAL A 37 9.48 11.41 -23.27
CA VAL A 37 9.47 9.99 -22.87
C VAL A 37 9.52 9.12 -24.11
N THR A 38 10.51 8.23 -24.19
CA THR A 38 10.59 7.20 -25.24
C THR A 38 9.62 6.04 -24.96
N ARG A 39 9.29 5.25 -25.98
CA ARG A 39 8.42 4.07 -25.84
C ARG A 39 8.98 3.03 -24.87
N GLY A 40 10.30 2.83 -24.86
CA GLY A 40 10.99 1.95 -23.93
C GLY A 40 10.91 2.45 -22.48
N GLU A 41 11.13 3.75 -22.25
CA GLU A 41 10.96 4.34 -20.92
C GLU A 41 9.50 4.26 -20.44
N MET A 42 8.53 4.52 -21.33
CA MET A 42 7.11 4.35 -21.01
C MET A 42 6.79 2.90 -20.61
N ALA A 43 7.37 1.90 -21.28
CA ALA A 43 7.21 0.50 -20.89
C ALA A 43 7.69 0.25 -19.44
N VAL A 44 8.82 0.85 -19.03
CA VAL A 44 9.31 0.76 -17.66
C VAL A 44 8.33 1.40 -16.67
N PHE A 45 7.83 2.59 -16.97
CA PHE A 45 6.89 3.28 -16.09
C PHE A 45 5.59 2.49 -15.90
N LEU A 46 5.02 1.96 -16.99
CA LEU A 46 3.77 1.21 -16.94
C LEU A 46 3.93 -0.19 -16.31
N HIS A 47 5.06 -0.86 -16.54
CA HIS A 47 5.39 -2.12 -15.87
C HIS A 47 5.50 -1.92 -14.35
N ARG A 48 6.20 -0.88 -13.90
CA ARG A 48 6.30 -0.55 -12.47
C ARG A 48 4.97 -0.08 -11.87
N LEU A 49 4.18 0.69 -12.62
CA LEU A 49 2.82 1.06 -12.24
C LEU A 49 1.92 -0.17 -12.03
N ALA A 50 2.18 -1.26 -12.74
CA ALA A 50 1.52 -2.55 -12.57
C ALA A 50 2.12 -3.42 -11.45
N GLY A 51 2.99 -2.87 -10.58
CA GLY A 51 3.63 -3.61 -9.49
C GLY A 51 4.89 -4.38 -9.92
N ALA A 52 5.46 -4.07 -11.09
CA ALA A 52 6.65 -4.70 -11.65
C ALA A 52 6.57 -6.24 -11.71
N PRO A 53 5.51 -6.82 -12.32
CA PRO A 53 5.30 -8.26 -12.33
C PRO A 53 6.47 -8.99 -12.98
N ASP A 54 6.88 -10.11 -12.35
CA ASP A 54 7.87 -11.01 -12.93
C ASP A 54 7.33 -11.59 -14.23
N TYR A 55 8.12 -11.49 -15.29
CA TYR A 55 7.73 -11.95 -16.60
C TYR A 55 8.93 -12.54 -17.35
N THR A 56 8.82 -13.83 -17.67
CA THR A 56 9.76 -14.55 -18.53
C THR A 56 9.10 -14.77 -19.88
N PRO A 57 9.47 -14.01 -20.93
CA PRO A 57 8.86 -14.16 -22.25
C PRO A 57 9.24 -15.51 -22.86
N PRO A 58 8.28 -16.27 -23.44
CA PRO A 58 8.56 -17.57 -24.06
C PRO A 58 9.41 -17.44 -25.33
N PHE A 59 9.37 -16.29 -26.00
CA PHE A 59 10.20 -15.94 -27.16
C PHE A 59 10.26 -14.42 -27.35
N ASN A 60 11.27 -13.93 -28.06
CA ASN A 60 11.40 -12.52 -28.40
C ASN A 60 10.85 -12.24 -29.80
N VAL A 61 9.78 -11.46 -29.91
CA VAL A 61 9.14 -11.09 -31.19
C VAL A 61 9.75 -9.85 -31.86
N TYR A 62 10.61 -9.11 -31.14
CA TYR A 62 11.19 -7.86 -31.63
C TYR A 62 12.72 -7.92 -31.70
N THR A 63 13.27 -7.41 -32.78
CA THR A 63 14.71 -7.42 -33.07
C THR A 63 15.45 -6.21 -32.52
N ASP A 64 14.73 -5.13 -32.18
CA ASP A 64 15.27 -3.82 -31.82
C ASP A 64 15.18 -3.49 -30.31
N ILE A 65 14.84 -4.47 -29.44
CA ILE A 65 14.60 -4.27 -28.01
C ILE A 65 15.75 -4.69 -27.09
N ASN A 66 16.93 -4.10 -27.30
CA ASN A 66 18.11 -4.40 -26.48
C ASN A 66 17.99 -3.88 -25.02
N GLN A 67 17.27 -2.77 -24.83
CA GLN A 67 16.96 -2.20 -23.51
C GLN A 67 15.48 -2.42 -23.18
N TYR A 68 15.18 -2.58 -21.89
CA TYR A 68 13.82 -2.75 -21.37
C TYR A 68 13.05 -3.93 -21.98
N LYS A 69 13.79 -4.94 -22.46
CA LYS A 69 13.25 -6.10 -23.19
C LYS A 69 12.07 -6.76 -22.48
N ASN A 70 12.23 -7.08 -21.20
CA ASN A 70 11.21 -7.81 -20.44
C ASN A 70 9.96 -6.94 -20.20
N GLN A 71 10.14 -5.65 -19.92
CA GLN A 71 9.04 -4.70 -19.74
C GLN A 71 8.26 -4.56 -21.05
N ILE A 72 8.96 -4.38 -22.17
CA ILE A 72 8.34 -4.26 -23.48
C ILE A 72 7.54 -5.52 -23.83
N LEU A 73 8.16 -6.71 -23.68
CA LEU A 73 7.49 -7.97 -23.98
C LEU A 73 6.30 -8.25 -23.03
N TRP A 74 6.38 -7.85 -21.76
CA TRP A 74 5.25 -7.92 -20.84
C TRP A 74 4.10 -7.03 -21.30
N LEU A 75 4.38 -5.77 -21.67
CA LEU A 75 3.35 -4.85 -22.18
C LEU A 75 2.68 -5.40 -23.45
N THR A 76 3.43 -6.06 -24.32
CA THR A 76 2.91 -6.71 -25.53
C THR A 76 2.02 -7.90 -25.18
N ALA A 77 2.48 -8.79 -24.29
CA ALA A 77 1.68 -9.93 -23.82
C ALA A 77 0.40 -9.51 -23.08
N ALA A 78 0.46 -8.39 -22.35
CA ALA A 78 -0.66 -7.81 -21.64
C ALA A 78 -1.57 -6.94 -22.54
N ASN A 79 -1.36 -6.89 -23.86
CA ASN A 79 -2.12 -6.06 -24.81
C ASN A 79 -2.09 -4.54 -24.52
N ILE A 80 -1.13 -4.07 -23.73
CA ILE A 80 -0.99 -2.66 -23.34
C ILE A 80 -0.25 -1.85 -24.41
N SER A 81 0.80 -2.40 -25.02
CA SER A 81 1.58 -1.73 -26.08
C SER A 81 2.21 -2.73 -27.03
N ASN A 82 2.08 -2.45 -28.34
CA ASN A 82 2.59 -3.29 -29.42
C ASN A 82 3.49 -2.47 -30.36
N GLY A 83 4.38 -3.18 -31.06
CA GLY A 83 5.16 -2.70 -32.20
C GLY A 83 4.68 -3.28 -33.54
N THR A 84 5.39 -2.94 -34.61
CA THR A 84 5.22 -3.52 -35.94
C THR A 84 6.30 -4.56 -36.17
N ILE A 85 5.98 -5.86 -36.04
CA ILE A 85 6.95 -6.96 -36.19
C ILE A 85 7.74 -6.79 -37.51
N PRO A 86 9.09 -6.87 -37.47
CA PRO A 86 9.93 -7.34 -36.36
C PRO A 86 10.45 -6.23 -35.41
N HIS A 87 9.85 -5.03 -35.39
CA HIS A 87 10.34 -3.87 -34.65
C HIS A 87 9.32 -3.32 -33.64
N TYR A 88 9.79 -2.90 -32.45
CA TYR A 88 8.98 -2.21 -31.44
C TYR A 88 9.08 -0.69 -31.50
N ASN A 89 10.20 -0.17 -32.02
CA ASN A 89 10.61 1.22 -31.96
C ASN A 89 10.71 1.75 -30.51
N PRO A 90 11.59 1.20 -29.65
CA PRO A 90 11.68 1.62 -28.25
C PRO A 90 12.19 3.05 -28.06
N ASN A 91 12.95 3.59 -29.02
CA ASN A 91 13.55 4.92 -28.92
C ASN A 91 12.63 6.04 -29.45
N GLY A 92 11.52 5.71 -30.09
CA GLY A 92 10.54 6.71 -30.54
C GLY A 92 9.86 7.39 -29.36
N ASN A 93 9.62 8.70 -29.47
CA ASN A 93 8.88 9.45 -28.46
C ASN A 93 7.41 9.04 -28.42
N VAL A 94 6.84 9.01 -27.21
CA VAL A 94 5.43 8.72 -26.98
C VAL A 94 4.61 10.01 -27.13
N THR A 95 3.57 9.99 -27.95
CA THR A 95 2.62 11.10 -28.01
C THR A 95 1.63 11.07 -26.84
N ARG A 96 1.04 12.22 -26.51
CA ARG A 96 0.01 12.30 -25.45
C ARG A 96 -1.19 11.38 -25.73
N GLY A 97 -1.58 11.24 -27.01
CA GLY A 97 -2.62 10.30 -27.43
C GLY A 97 -2.23 8.83 -27.23
N GLN A 98 -0.99 8.46 -27.56
CA GLN A 98 -0.49 7.11 -27.30
C GLN A 98 -0.44 6.79 -25.80
N MET A 99 0.01 7.74 -24.97
CA MET A 99 -0.05 7.59 -23.51
C MET A 99 -1.50 7.34 -23.03
N ALA A 100 -2.48 8.04 -23.61
CA ALA A 100 -3.89 7.90 -23.23
C ALA A 100 -4.37 6.48 -23.54
N ALA A 101 -4.04 5.99 -24.74
CA ALA A 101 -4.35 4.62 -25.14
C ALA A 101 -3.66 3.56 -24.27
N PHE A 102 -2.42 3.78 -23.82
CA PHE A 102 -1.74 2.84 -22.93
C PHE A 102 -2.43 2.76 -21.57
N LEU A 103 -2.70 3.90 -20.94
CA LEU A 103 -3.36 3.96 -19.63
C LEU A 103 -4.78 3.37 -19.69
N HIS A 104 -5.56 3.70 -20.71
CA HIS A 104 -6.90 3.15 -20.87
C HIS A 104 -6.87 1.64 -21.14
N ARG A 105 -5.93 1.13 -21.94
CA ARG A 105 -5.75 -0.31 -22.14
C ARG A 105 -5.36 -1.03 -20.85
N MET A 106 -4.43 -0.47 -20.06
CA MET A 106 -4.15 -1.04 -18.75
C MET A 106 -5.42 -1.14 -17.89
N ALA A 107 -6.28 -0.11 -17.90
CA ALA A 107 -7.53 -0.15 -17.16
C ALA A 107 -8.50 -1.20 -17.70
N LYS A 108 -8.58 -1.40 -19.02
CA LYS A 108 -9.42 -2.44 -19.63
C LYS A 108 -8.96 -3.84 -19.27
N GLU A 109 -7.67 -4.11 -19.41
CA GLU A 109 -7.10 -5.44 -19.16
C GLU A 109 -7.11 -5.81 -17.68
N SER A 110 -7.11 -4.82 -16.78
CA SER A 110 -7.32 -5.02 -15.34
C SER A 110 -8.79 -5.04 -14.90
N GLY A 111 -9.74 -4.93 -15.84
CA GLY A 111 -11.19 -4.89 -15.54
C GLY A 111 -11.67 -3.59 -14.89
N LYS A 112 -10.84 -2.55 -14.81
CA LYS A 112 -11.15 -1.21 -14.27
C LYS A 112 -11.78 -0.27 -15.30
N ALA A 113 -11.82 -0.68 -16.57
CA ALA A 113 -12.56 0.01 -17.63
C ALA A 113 -13.32 -0.98 -18.52
N PRO A 114 -14.55 -0.65 -18.98
CA PRO A 114 -15.26 -1.45 -19.97
C PRO A 114 -14.48 -1.59 -21.28
N LYS A 115 -14.46 -2.80 -21.87
CA LYS A 115 -13.74 -3.06 -23.13
C LYS A 115 -14.26 -2.19 -24.29
N ASN A 116 -15.58 -2.02 -24.37
CA ASN A 116 -16.29 -1.35 -25.48
C ASN A 116 -16.93 -0.01 -25.07
N GLY A 117 -16.45 0.62 -24.00
CA GLY A 117 -16.97 1.92 -23.55
C GLY A 117 -16.72 3.01 -24.60
N LYS A 118 -17.73 3.88 -24.79
CA LYS A 118 -17.66 5.08 -25.64
C LYS A 118 -17.62 6.31 -24.75
N TYR A 119 -16.64 7.17 -24.98
CA TYR A 119 -16.38 8.34 -24.15
C TYR A 119 -16.14 9.57 -25.01
N GLU A 120 -16.58 10.71 -24.52
CA GLU A 120 -16.43 12.01 -25.17
C GLU A 120 -15.64 12.96 -24.26
N SER A 121 -15.08 14.01 -24.84
CA SER A 121 -14.38 15.09 -24.13
C SER A 121 -14.63 16.42 -24.83
N PRO A 122 -14.43 17.56 -24.15
CA PRO A 122 -14.55 18.89 -24.76
C PRO A 122 -13.38 19.23 -25.71
N PHE A 123 -12.41 18.33 -25.92
CA PHE A 123 -11.20 18.62 -26.68
C PHE A 123 -11.46 18.57 -28.19
N GLN A 124 -11.46 19.74 -28.82
CA GLN A 124 -11.81 19.92 -30.24
C GLN A 124 -10.77 19.29 -31.17
N ASP A 125 -9.49 19.31 -30.77
CA ASP A 125 -8.35 18.77 -31.51
C ASP A 125 -8.25 17.23 -31.47
N THR A 126 -9.22 16.55 -30.88
CA THR A 126 -9.26 15.08 -30.79
C THR A 126 -10.33 14.43 -31.67
N GLN A 127 -11.24 15.21 -32.26
CA GLN A 127 -12.46 14.67 -32.90
C GLN A 127 -12.18 13.67 -34.03
N ASN A 128 -11.11 13.88 -34.79
CA ASN A 128 -10.67 12.99 -35.88
C ASN A 128 -9.43 12.16 -35.51
N ASN A 129 -9.01 12.16 -34.25
CA ASN A 129 -7.82 11.45 -33.80
C ASN A 129 -8.16 10.00 -33.40
N MET A 130 -7.31 9.06 -33.76
CA MET A 130 -7.54 7.63 -33.46
C MET A 130 -7.64 7.33 -31.96
N PHE A 131 -7.07 8.18 -31.10
CA PHE A 131 -7.11 8.05 -29.64
C PHE A 131 -8.27 8.81 -28.99
N LYS A 132 -9.23 9.35 -29.76
CA LYS A 132 -10.37 10.14 -29.26
C LYS A 132 -11.05 9.48 -28.06
N ASN A 133 -11.40 8.21 -28.20
CA ASN A 133 -12.12 7.48 -27.17
C ASN A 133 -11.30 7.25 -25.90
N ASP A 134 -9.99 7.00 -26.04
CA ASP A 134 -9.09 6.82 -24.90
C ASP A 134 -8.92 8.14 -24.15
N ILE A 135 -8.75 9.24 -24.87
CA ILE A 135 -8.68 10.59 -24.28
C ILE A 135 -9.99 10.94 -23.58
N GLY A 136 -11.14 10.61 -24.20
CA GLY A 136 -12.46 10.76 -23.61
C GLY A 136 -12.61 9.99 -22.29
N TRP A 137 -12.09 8.76 -22.23
CA TRP A 137 -12.12 7.99 -20.98
C TRP A 137 -11.27 8.65 -19.90
N LEU A 138 -10.03 9.06 -20.22
CA LEU A 138 -9.17 9.77 -19.28
C LEU A 138 -9.85 11.05 -18.76
N TYR A 139 -10.55 11.79 -19.62
CA TYR A 139 -11.32 12.97 -19.22
C TYR A 139 -12.46 12.61 -18.27
N SER A 140 -13.25 11.58 -18.60
CA SER A 140 -14.37 11.11 -17.76
C SER A 140 -13.95 10.64 -16.37
N LYS A 141 -12.67 10.30 -16.19
CA LYS A 141 -12.07 9.89 -14.91
C LYS A 141 -11.27 10.98 -14.24
N GLU A 142 -11.27 12.20 -14.78
CA GLU A 142 -10.47 13.34 -14.28
C GLU A 142 -8.96 13.05 -14.25
N ILE A 143 -8.50 12.17 -15.13
CA ILE A 143 -7.08 11.84 -15.32
C ILE A 143 -6.41 12.88 -16.23
N THR A 144 -7.21 13.58 -17.04
CA THR A 144 -6.78 14.74 -17.82
C THR A 144 -7.78 15.88 -17.70
N THR A 145 -7.26 17.11 -17.69
CA THR A 145 -8.02 18.35 -17.84
C THR A 145 -7.76 19.03 -19.19
N GLY A 146 -6.99 18.38 -20.07
CA GLY A 146 -6.53 18.95 -21.33
C GLY A 146 -5.21 19.71 -21.20
N TYR A 147 -4.72 20.18 -22.34
CA TYR A 147 -3.66 21.19 -22.43
C TYR A 147 -4.26 22.60 -22.23
N THR A 148 -5.47 22.81 -22.73
CA THR A 148 -6.38 23.91 -22.38
C THR A 148 -7.76 23.30 -22.08
N PRO A 149 -8.76 24.09 -21.63
CA PRO A 149 -10.12 23.56 -21.44
C PRO A 149 -10.74 22.91 -22.68
N THR A 150 -10.25 23.23 -23.89
CA THR A 150 -10.81 22.77 -25.17
C THR A 150 -9.79 22.07 -26.08
N THR A 151 -8.55 21.85 -25.62
CA THR A 151 -7.52 21.15 -26.42
C THR A 151 -6.76 20.12 -25.60
N PHE A 152 -6.32 19.03 -26.23
CA PHE A 152 -5.54 17.97 -25.58
C PHE A 152 -4.11 17.82 -26.13
N ARG A 153 -3.88 18.19 -27.39
CA ARG A 153 -2.66 18.00 -28.19
C ARG A 153 -2.26 16.52 -28.33
N PRO A 154 -3.10 15.68 -28.97
CA PRO A 154 -2.89 14.22 -28.99
C PRO A 154 -1.60 13.80 -29.71
N ASP A 155 -1.13 14.56 -30.68
CA ASP A 155 0.05 14.22 -31.50
C ASP A 155 1.36 14.82 -30.95
N ALA A 156 1.28 15.67 -29.93
CA ALA A 156 2.46 16.20 -29.27
C ALA A 156 3.16 15.12 -28.43
N SER A 157 4.49 15.08 -28.47
CA SER A 157 5.29 14.22 -27.58
C SER A 157 5.09 14.64 -26.12
N ILE A 158 4.94 13.65 -25.23
CA ILE A 158 4.77 13.89 -23.80
C ILE A 158 6.11 14.05 -23.09
N THR A 159 6.22 15.05 -22.22
CA THR A 159 7.37 15.22 -21.35
C THR A 159 7.31 14.27 -20.14
N ARG A 160 8.46 14.00 -19.51
CA ARG A 160 8.54 13.20 -18.28
C ARG A 160 7.72 13.82 -17.15
N GLY A 161 7.71 15.15 -17.02
CA GLY A 161 6.90 15.86 -16.03
C GLY A 161 5.41 15.68 -16.23
N GLU A 162 4.92 15.85 -17.47
CA GLU A 162 3.52 15.58 -17.81
C GLU A 162 3.15 14.13 -17.54
N MET A 163 3.99 13.18 -17.97
CA MET A 163 3.77 11.76 -17.72
C MET A 163 3.64 11.46 -16.23
N ALA A 164 4.48 12.05 -15.36
CA ALA A 164 4.38 11.85 -13.91
C ALA A 164 3.01 12.28 -13.37
N ALA A 165 2.47 13.39 -13.88
CA ALA A 165 1.17 13.89 -13.50
C ALA A 165 0.02 12.97 -13.99
N PHE A 166 0.12 12.45 -15.21
CA PHE A 166 -0.84 11.49 -15.74
C PHE A 166 -0.85 10.19 -14.94
N ILE A 167 0.32 9.62 -14.65
CA ILE A 167 0.45 8.39 -13.85
C ILE A 167 -0.13 8.60 -12.45
N TYR A 168 0.19 9.72 -11.79
CA TYR A 168 -0.35 10.05 -10.47
C TYR A 168 -1.88 10.09 -10.47
N ARG A 169 -2.49 10.82 -11.43
CA ARG A 169 -3.95 10.94 -11.50
C ARG A 169 -4.59 9.61 -11.86
N PHE A 170 -3.99 8.88 -12.81
CA PHE A 170 -4.44 7.57 -13.21
C PHE A 170 -4.48 6.60 -12.01
N TYR A 171 -3.38 6.52 -11.27
CA TYR A 171 -3.29 5.68 -10.08
C TYR A 171 -4.40 6.02 -9.07
N ASN A 172 -4.58 7.31 -8.75
CA ASN A 172 -5.57 7.73 -7.76
C ASN A 172 -7.04 7.57 -8.20
N LYS A 173 -7.31 7.55 -9.51
CA LYS A 173 -8.68 7.49 -10.06
C LYS A 173 -9.12 6.10 -10.50
N VAL A 174 -8.15 5.21 -10.73
CA VAL A 174 -8.40 3.91 -11.37
C VAL A 174 -7.92 2.77 -10.50
N ALA A 175 -6.77 2.93 -9.84
CA ALA A 175 -6.05 1.90 -9.08
C ALA A 175 -6.05 0.53 -9.79
N ILE A 176 -5.08 0.32 -10.70
CA ILE A 176 -4.87 -0.97 -11.36
C ILE A 176 -4.24 -1.99 -10.42
N VAL A 177 -3.31 -1.50 -9.62
CA VAL A 177 -2.67 -2.20 -8.52
C VAL A 177 -2.79 -1.23 -7.36
N LYS A 178 -3.48 -1.62 -6.28
CA LYS A 178 -3.11 -1.07 -4.98
C LYS A 178 -1.68 -1.53 -4.77
N PRO A 179 -0.71 -0.68 -4.41
CA PRO A 179 0.65 -1.08 -4.24
C PRO A 179 0.63 -2.25 -3.25
N HIS A 180 0.80 -3.45 -3.78
CA HIS A 180 1.71 -4.35 -3.12
C HIS A 180 3.00 -3.58 -3.15
N VAL A 181 3.36 -2.98 -2.02
CA VAL A 181 4.65 -2.34 -1.83
C VAL A 181 5.66 -3.47 -1.98
N PRO A 182 6.34 -3.65 -3.13
CA PRO A 182 7.44 -4.59 -3.22
C PRO A 182 8.68 -3.77 -2.83
N VAL A 183 8.67 -3.25 -1.61
CA VAL A 183 9.92 -3.21 -0.86
C VAL A 183 10.17 -4.68 -0.54
N ALA A 184 11.40 -5.14 -0.43
CA ALA A 184 11.64 -6.43 0.23
C ALA A 184 10.80 -6.45 1.53
N ASP A 185 9.69 -7.22 1.53
CA ASP A 185 8.47 -6.84 2.27
C ASP A 185 8.76 -6.74 3.77
N PRO A 186 8.80 -5.52 4.36
CA PRO A 186 9.20 -5.37 5.75
C PRO A 186 8.11 -5.90 6.70
N TRP A 187 6.93 -6.23 6.17
CA TRP A 187 5.76 -6.81 6.85
C TRP A 187 5.73 -8.33 6.77
N LYS A 188 6.76 -8.95 6.18
CA LYS A 188 6.81 -10.40 6.05
C LYS A 188 6.83 -11.09 7.39
N TYR A 189 5.89 -12.03 7.50
CA TYR A 189 5.88 -13.17 8.38
C TYR A 189 5.38 -12.93 9.80
N VAL A 190 6.10 -12.15 10.62
CA VAL A 190 5.85 -12.10 12.05
C VAL A 190 5.43 -10.71 12.48
N ILE A 191 4.27 -10.62 13.13
CA ILE A 191 3.77 -9.44 13.82
C ILE A 191 3.76 -9.74 15.32
N SER A 192 4.53 -8.97 16.09
CA SER A 192 4.67 -9.15 17.53
C SER A 192 3.45 -8.55 18.24
N HIS A 193 2.51 -9.42 18.61
CA HIS A 193 1.22 -9.05 19.20
C HIS A 193 1.43 -8.40 20.57
N ARG A 194 1.16 -7.09 20.65
CA ARG A 194 1.41 -6.26 21.84
C ARG A 194 2.86 -6.26 22.36
N GLY A 195 3.81 -6.60 21.50
CA GLY A 195 5.20 -6.90 21.86
C GLY A 195 5.47 -8.42 21.92
N SER A 196 6.41 -8.84 22.78
CA SER A 196 6.65 -10.27 23.04
C SER A 196 6.29 -10.63 24.48
N ALA A 197 5.50 -11.70 24.66
CA ALA A 197 4.79 -12.02 25.90
C ALA A 197 5.68 -12.52 27.05
N GLU A 198 6.99 -12.69 26.84
CA GLU A 198 7.95 -12.85 27.94
C GLU A 198 8.12 -11.54 28.75
N ARG A 199 7.43 -10.47 28.35
CA ARG A 199 7.30 -9.19 29.04
C ARG A 199 5.83 -8.78 29.08
N VAL A 200 5.53 -7.79 29.93
CA VAL A 200 4.17 -7.24 30.07
C VAL A 200 3.76 -6.57 28.75
N GLU A 201 2.58 -6.90 28.23
CA GLU A 201 2.07 -6.36 26.96
C GLU A 201 2.07 -4.82 26.93
N HIS A 202 2.24 -4.26 25.73
CA HIS A 202 2.26 -2.82 25.45
C HIS A 202 3.27 -1.99 26.26
N THR A 203 4.32 -2.62 26.77
CA THR A 203 5.46 -1.94 27.41
C THR A 203 6.62 -1.75 26.44
N PHE A 204 7.51 -0.80 26.72
CA PHE A 204 8.77 -0.72 25.98
C PHE A 204 9.59 -1.98 26.17
N ALA A 205 9.60 -2.61 27.36
CA ALA A 205 10.28 -3.89 27.54
C ALA A 205 9.77 -4.98 26.58
N ALA A 206 8.46 -5.06 26.31
CA ALA A 206 7.89 -6.04 25.39
C ALA A 206 8.21 -5.74 23.91
N TYR A 207 8.13 -4.47 23.51
CA TYR A 207 8.50 -4.07 22.15
C TYR A 207 10.01 -4.20 21.91
N ASP A 208 10.85 -3.77 22.85
CA ASP A 208 12.30 -3.92 22.78
C ASP A 208 12.71 -5.39 22.66
N LEU A 209 12.08 -6.29 23.43
CA LEU A 209 12.33 -7.72 23.34
C LEU A 209 11.93 -8.29 21.97
N ALA A 210 10.76 -7.92 21.45
CA ALA A 210 10.33 -8.34 20.12
C ALA A 210 11.33 -7.93 19.03
N ILE A 211 11.83 -6.68 19.09
CA ILE A 211 12.84 -6.16 18.16
C ILE A 211 14.17 -6.90 18.34
N GLN A 212 14.60 -7.14 19.58
CA GLN A 212 15.81 -7.91 19.89
C GLN A 212 15.74 -9.35 19.34
N GLN A 213 14.56 -9.96 19.40
CA GLN A 213 14.31 -11.30 18.85
C GLN A 213 14.22 -11.32 17.31
N GLY A 214 14.28 -10.15 16.67
CA GLY A 214 14.41 -10.01 15.21
C GLY A 214 13.14 -9.56 14.50
N SER A 215 12.05 -9.26 15.23
CA SER A 215 10.86 -8.69 14.61
C SER A 215 11.12 -7.27 14.11
N LYS A 216 10.50 -6.94 12.98
CA LYS A 216 10.38 -5.57 12.48
C LYS A 216 9.00 -4.99 12.71
N ASN A 217 8.01 -5.81 13.08
CA ASN A 217 6.61 -5.45 13.15
C ASN A 217 6.11 -5.56 14.59
N ILE A 218 5.67 -4.45 15.16
CA ILE A 218 5.06 -4.40 16.50
C ILE A 218 3.61 -3.98 16.40
N GLU A 219 2.74 -4.65 17.15
CA GLU A 219 1.31 -4.40 17.16
C GLU A 219 0.90 -3.51 18.35
N GLN A 220 -0.07 -2.61 18.12
CA GLN A 220 -0.62 -1.71 19.14
C GLN A 220 -2.15 -1.69 19.09
N ASP A 221 -2.77 -2.11 20.18
CA ASP A 221 -4.15 -1.76 20.51
C ASP A 221 -4.24 -0.32 21.03
N ILE A 222 -5.22 0.46 20.56
CA ILE A 222 -5.42 1.83 21.06
C ILE A 222 -6.68 1.99 21.92
N VAL A 223 -6.53 2.78 22.98
CA VAL A 223 -7.61 3.33 23.80
C VAL A 223 -7.46 4.85 23.87
N VAL A 224 -8.54 5.53 24.25
CA VAL A 224 -8.60 7.00 24.27
C VAL A 224 -8.85 7.48 25.68
N SER A 225 -8.03 8.41 26.16
CA SER A 225 -8.25 9.05 27.46
C SER A 225 -9.43 10.03 27.43
N LYS A 226 -9.83 10.53 28.60
CA LYS A 226 -10.81 11.62 28.72
C LYS A 226 -10.36 12.87 27.93
N ASP A 227 -9.05 13.12 27.90
CA ASP A 227 -8.42 14.26 27.23
C ASP A 227 -8.16 14.03 25.73
N LYS A 228 -8.68 12.91 25.19
CA LYS A 228 -8.57 12.51 23.76
C LYS A 228 -7.17 12.09 23.31
N THR A 229 -6.29 11.78 24.24
CA THR A 229 -4.97 11.21 23.96
C THR A 229 -5.07 9.72 23.65
N LEU A 230 -4.33 9.26 22.63
CA LEU A 230 -4.25 7.85 22.24
C LEU A 230 -3.19 7.13 23.09
N TYR A 231 -3.62 6.14 23.88
CA TYR A 231 -2.76 5.26 24.66
C TYR A 231 -2.72 3.86 24.08
N VAL A 232 -1.64 3.13 24.34
CA VAL A 232 -1.53 1.71 23.98
C VAL A 232 -2.02 0.82 25.12
N SER A 233 -3.11 0.10 24.88
CA SER A 233 -3.70 -0.86 25.82
C SER A 233 -4.77 -1.65 25.09
N HIS A 234 -4.84 -2.96 25.33
CA HIS A 234 -5.91 -3.78 24.76
C HIS A 234 -7.26 -3.55 25.45
N ASP A 235 -7.27 -3.60 26.78
CA ASP A 235 -8.51 -3.50 27.54
C ASP A 235 -8.95 -2.03 27.63
N LEU A 236 -10.26 -1.79 27.56
CA LEU A 236 -10.85 -0.47 27.80
C LEU A 236 -10.66 0.00 29.26
N SER A 237 -10.46 -0.95 30.18
CA SER A 237 -10.20 -0.71 31.61
C SER A 237 -8.73 -0.92 31.95
N ALA A 238 -8.19 -0.07 32.82
CA ALA A 238 -6.83 -0.21 33.32
C ALA A 238 -6.66 -1.35 34.35
N LYS A 239 -7.77 -2.00 34.77
CA LYS A 239 -7.80 -2.96 35.88
C LYS A 239 -6.81 -4.10 35.73
N ARG A 240 -6.78 -4.75 34.57
CA ARG A 240 -5.96 -5.97 34.38
C ARG A 240 -4.46 -5.67 34.47
N LEU A 241 -4.01 -4.56 33.89
CA LEU A 241 -2.58 -4.23 33.84
C LEU A 241 -2.08 -3.49 35.07
N THR A 242 -2.96 -2.71 35.73
CA THR A 242 -2.54 -1.74 36.77
C THR A 242 -3.21 -1.96 38.14
N GLY A 243 -4.27 -2.78 38.19
CA GLY A 243 -5.12 -2.94 39.37
C GLY A 243 -6.17 -1.83 39.56
N VAL A 244 -6.11 -0.73 38.81
CA VAL A 244 -7.06 0.39 38.92
C VAL A 244 -8.31 0.11 38.09
N ASP A 245 -9.45 -0.10 38.76
CA ASP A 245 -10.73 -0.43 38.12
C ASP A 245 -11.45 0.79 37.56
N ARG A 246 -10.88 1.39 36.51
CA ARG A 246 -11.45 2.53 35.77
C ARG A 246 -11.21 2.38 34.27
N LEU A 247 -12.14 2.89 33.47
CA LEU A 247 -11.97 3.02 32.03
C LEU A 247 -10.97 4.14 31.71
N TYR A 248 -10.15 3.94 30.67
CA TYR A 248 -9.26 5.00 30.19
C TYR A 248 -10.04 6.24 29.75
N SER A 249 -11.21 6.06 29.15
CA SER A 249 -12.12 7.15 28.73
C SER A 249 -12.58 8.05 29.87
N ASP A 250 -12.52 7.57 31.11
CA ASP A 250 -12.96 8.29 32.30
C ASP A 250 -11.80 8.95 33.05
N MET A 251 -10.56 8.74 32.62
CA MET A 251 -9.34 9.24 33.24
C MET A 251 -8.66 10.31 32.37
N THR A 252 -8.19 11.38 33.01
CA THR A 252 -7.31 12.39 32.42
C THR A 252 -5.90 11.85 32.21
N ASP A 253 -5.11 12.50 31.36
CA ASP A 253 -3.71 12.13 31.12
C ASP A 253 -2.86 12.22 32.41
N SER A 254 -3.19 13.17 33.28
CA SER A 254 -2.57 13.32 34.60
C SER A 254 -2.87 12.14 35.55
N GLU A 255 -4.04 11.52 35.42
CA GLU A 255 -4.38 10.31 36.16
C GLU A 255 -3.71 9.07 35.55
N ILE A 256 -3.77 8.91 34.23
CA ILE A 256 -3.18 7.75 33.52
C ILE A 256 -1.66 7.71 33.69
N SER A 257 -0.98 8.85 33.62
CA SER A 257 0.49 8.94 33.79
C SER A 257 1.00 8.46 35.15
N LYS A 258 0.14 8.34 36.17
CA LYS A 258 0.48 7.79 37.50
C LYS A 258 0.34 6.28 37.58
N LEU A 259 -0.38 5.67 36.64
CA LEU A 259 -0.57 4.23 36.61
C LEU A 259 0.73 3.52 36.25
N ARG A 260 0.92 2.32 36.81
CA ARG A 260 2.06 1.46 36.52
C ARG A 260 1.60 0.06 36.26
N VAL A 261 2.23 -0.59 35.29
CA VAL A 261 2.04 -2.02 35.06
C VAL A 261 3.01 -2.83 35.93
N ALA A 262 2.87 -4.15 35.93
CA ALA A 262 3.61 -5.04 36.84
C ALA A 262 5.15 -4.90 36.78
N ASN A 263 5.72 -4.46 35.65
CA ASN A 263 7.16 -4.24 35.51
C ASN A 263 7.62 -2.81 35.90
N GLY A 264 6.71 -1.97 36.40
CA GLY A 264 7.00 -0.60 36.82
C GLY A 264 7.00 0.44 35.69
N GLU A 265 6.69 0.07 34.45
CA GLU A 265 6.50 1.04 33.37
C GLU A 265 5.15 1.77 33.46
N PRO A 266 5.05 3.02 32.97
CA PRO A 266 3.78 3.70 32.80
C PRO A 266 2.95 3.07 31.66
N ILE A 267 1.67 3.45 31.58
CA ILE A 267 0.90 3.24 30.35
C ILE A 267 1.40 4.24 29.30
N HIS A 268 1.88 3.73 28.17
CA HIS A 268 2.50 4.55 27.12
C HIS A 268 1.45 5.17 26.19
N THR A 269 1.73 6.38 25.69
CA THR A 269 0.96 6.96 24.57
C THR A 269 1.43 6.37 23.25
N LEU A 270 0.56 6.31 22.24
CA LEU A 270 0.98 5.92 20.90
C LEU A 270 2.08 6.85 20.36
N GLN A 271 1.99 8.15 20.67
CA GLN A 271 3.02 9.14 20.32
C GLN A 271 4.39 8.75 20.90
N SER A 272 4.46 8.34 22.17
CA SER A 272 5.73 7.93 22.79
C SER A 272 6.34 6.67 22.15
N VAL A 273 5.49 5.76 21.66
CA VAL A 273 5.91 4.57 20.90
C VAL A 273 6.51 4.99 19.55
N PHE A 274 5.84 5.89 18.82
CA PHE A 274 6.33 6.44 17.55
C PHE A 274 7.65 7.20 17.72
N GLU A 275 7.78 8.04 18.74
CA GLU A 275 9.00 8.79 19.05
C GLU A 275 10.18 7.86 19.38
N ARG A 276 9.92 6.77 20.11
CA ARG A 276 10.96 5.83 20.52
C ARG A 276 11.55 5.06 19.34
N TYR A 277 10.69 4.51 18.48
CA TYR A 277 11.13 3.59 17.43
C TYR A 277 11.25 4.22 16.04
N GLY A 278 10.55 5.32 15.78
CA GLY A 278 10.58 6.03 14.50
C GLY A 278 10.34 5.08 13.31
N ASN A 279 11.18 5.17 12.29
CA ASN A 279 11.11 4.34 11.09
C ASN A 279 11.90 3.02 11.19
N LYS A 280 12.42 2.65 12.37
CA LYS A 280 13.21 1.41 12.57
C LYS A 280 12.34 0.15 12.55
N VAL A 281 11.06 0.34 12.80
CA VAL A 281 10.03 -0.70 12.87
C VAL A 281 8.81 -0.27 12.08
N ASN A 282 7.89 -1.19 12.06
CA ASN A 282 6.63 -1.17 11.39
C ASN A 282 5.54 -1.32 12.44
N TYR A 283 4.52 -0.47 12.37
CA TYR A 283 3.43 -0.40 13.34
C TYR A 283 2.16 -0.96 12.74
N ILE A 284 1.52 -1.87 13.46
CA ILE A 284 0.20 -2.38 13.10
C ILE A 284 -0.73 -1.94 14.21
N VAL A 285 -1.52 -0.90 13.93
CA VAL A 285 -2.26 -0.16 14.96
C VAL A 285 -3.74 -0.47 14.82
N GLU A 286 -4.35 -1.04 15.86
CA GLU A 286 -5.79 -1.33 15.90
C GLU A 286 -6.59 -0.08 16.25
N LEU A 287 -7.49 0.30 15.35
CA LEU A 287 -8.50 1.33 15.58
C LEU A 287 -9.86 0.67 15.83
N ARG A 288 -10.47 1.00 16.98
CA ARG A 288 -11.77 0.47 17.42
C ARG A 288 -12.95 1.28 16.87
N THR A 289 -12.77 2.59 16.67
CA THR A 289 -13.85 3.51 16.27
C THR A 289 -13.41 4.51 15.20
N ALA A 290 -14.35 4.98 14.38
CA ALA A 290 -14.04 5.80 13.21
C ALA A 290 -13.57 7.23 13.58
N ASP A 291 -13.89 7.72 14.77
CA ASP A 291 -13.42 9.01 15.29
C ASP A 291 -11.94 9.00 15.65
N GLN A 292 -11.34 7.83 15.90
CA GLN A 292 -9.89 7.67 16.12
C GLN A 292 -9.07 7.90 14.84
N ALA A 293 -9.68 7.71 13.65
CA ALA A 293 -8.96 7.69 12.38
C ALA A 293 -8.22 9.00 12.05
N LEU A 294 -8.86 10.16 12.29
CA LEU A 294 -8.25 11.46 11.97
C LEU A 294 -7.12 11.83 12.96
N PRO A 295 -7.30 11.75 14.29
CA PRO A 295 -6.21 11.95 15.25
C PRO A 295 -5.02 11.02 14.99
N PHE A 296 -5.30 9.74 14.74
CA PHE A 296 -4.29 8.75 14.38
C PHE A 296 -3.51 9.17 13.13
N MET A 297 -4.19 9.48 12.03
CA MET A 297 -3.50 9.85 10.79
C MET A 297 -2.75 11.17 10.88
N ASN A 298 -3.21 12.12 11.69
CA ASN A 298 -2.44 13.34 11.96
C ASN A 298 -1.15 13.02 12.71
N MET A 299 -1.21 12.14 13.70
CA MET A 299 -0.03 11.65 14.43
C MET A 299 0.95 10.93 13.50
N VAL A 300 0.46 10.04 12.62
CA VAL A 300 1.30 9.34 11.63
C VAL A 300 2.06 10.34 10.73
N ARG A 301 1.37 11.35 10.19
CA ARG A 301 1.98 12.38 9.34
C ARG A 301 2.99 13.26 10.09
N GLN A 302 2.66 13.65 11.32
CA GLN A 302 3.56 14.47 12.15
C GLN A 302 4.88 13.76 12.43
N ASN A 303 4.85 12.43 12.57
CA ASN A 303 6.04 11.62 12.80
C ASN A 303 6.70 11.11 11.49
N GLY A 304 6.13 11.40 10.31
CA GLY A 304 6.66 10.94 9.02
C GLY A 304 6.61 9.42 8.83
N LEU A 305 5.59 8.76 9.40
CA LEU A 305 5.46 7.30 9.48
C LEU A 305 4.49 6.71 8.45
N GLU A 306 4.11 7.45 7.42
CA GLU A 306 3.12 7.00 6.42
C GLU A 306 3.53 5.71 5.69
N ASN A 307 4.84 5.42 5.62
CA ASN A 307 5.37 4.20 5.01
C ASN A 307 5.64 3.07 6.03
N ASN A 308 5.38 3.32 7.32
CA ASN A 308 5.71 2.44 8.44
C ASN A 308 4.46 2.03 9.24
N VAL A 309 3.25 2.29 8.74
CA VAL A 309 2.02 2.05 9.49
C VAL A 309 1.00 1.26 8.67
N VAL A 310 0.40 0.26 9.31
CA VAL A 310 -0.82 -0.42 8.86
C VAL A 310 -1.94 -0.06 9.83
N ALA A 311 -3.07 0.40 9.30
CA ALA A 311 -4.28 0.56 10.07
C ALA A 311 -5.04 -0.76 10.11
N GLN A 312 -5.25 -1.35 11.29
CA GLN A 312 -6.07 -2.55 11.45
C GLN A 312 -7.38 -2.26 12.19
N SER A 313 -8.43 -3.02 11.91
CA SER A 313 -9.70 -2.92 12.62
C SER A 313 -10.59 -4.13 12.34
N PHE A 314 -11.43 -4.50 13.31
CA PHE A 314 -12.57 -5.40 13.12
C PHE A 314 -13.72 -4.71 12.37
N ALA A 315 -13.81 -3.38 12.44
CA ALA A 315 -14.95 -2.63 11.94
C ALA A 315 -14.61 -1.96 10.60
N GLU A 316 -15.21 -2.46 9.51
CA GLU A 316 -14.92 -1.98 8.14
C GLU A 316 -15.18 -0.48 7.96
N ASN A 317 -16.15 0.11 8.68
CA ASN A 317 -16.42 1.54 8.63
C ASN A 317 -15.24 2.39 9.15
N VAL A 318 -14.42 1.85 10.05
CA VAL A 318 -13.18 2.49 10.52
C VAL A 318 -12.15 2.50 9.39
N LEU A 319 -11.97 1.38 8.70
CA LEU A 319 -11.06 1.29 7.55
C LEU A 319 -11.54 2.16 6.37
N GLN A 320 -12.84 2.25 6.13
CA GLN A 320 -13.42 3.18 5.14
C GLN A 320 -13.11 4.65 5.48
N LYS A 321 -13.10 4.98 6.79
CA LYS A 321 -12.71 6.32 7.22
C LYS A 321 -11.23 6.58 6.94
N ILE A 322 -10.35 5.60 7.22
CA ILE A 322 -8.93 5.67 6.85
C ILE A 322 -8.75 5.79 5.33
N GLU A 323 -9.48 5.01 4.53
CA GLU A 323 -9.45 5.09 3.06
C GLU A 323 -9.79 6.49 2.55
N THR A 324 -10.79 7.13 3.16
CA THR A 324 -11.20 8.48 2.78
C THR A 324 -10.12 9.53 3.07
N ILE A 325 -9.42 9.41 4.20
CA ILE A 325 -8.46 10.43 4.65
C ILE A 325 -7.01 10.14 4.21
N ALA A 326 -6.67 8.89 3.95
CA ALA A 326 -5.32 8.40 3.68
C ALA A 326 -5.37 7.09 2.85
N PRO A 327 -5.79 7.16 1.57
CA PRO A 327 -5.99 5.96 0.73
C PRO A 327 -4.71 5.15 0.48
N ASN A 328 -3.54 5.74 0.68
CA ASN A 328 -2.25 5.05 0.50
C ASN A 328 -1.78 4.27 1.74
N ILE A 329 -2.42 4.42 2.89
CA ILE A 329 -2.05 3.66 4.10
C ILE A 329 -2.61 2.25 3.99
N PRO A 330 -1.80 1.18 4.17
CA PRO A 330 -2.29 -0.18 4.17
C PRO A 330 -3.37 -0.40 5.23
N LYS A 331 -4.44 -1.11 4.85
CA LYS A 331 -5.57 -1.43 5.73
C LYS A 331 -5.70 -2.94 5.92
N MET A 332 -5.72 -3.37 7.18
CA MET A 332 -5.91 -4.75 7.57
C MET A 332 -7.29 -4.94 8.21
N GLN A 333 -8.14 -5.74 7.56
CA GLN A 333 -9.45 -6.11 8.10
C GLN A 333 -9.32 -7.39 8.91
N ILE A 334 -9.67 -7.33 10.19
CA ILE A 334 -9.73 -8.51 11.06
C ILE A 334 -11.10 -9.17 10.89
N VAL A 335 -11.12 -10.50 10.79
CA VAL A 335 -12.33 -11.31 10.60
C VAL A 335 -12.31 -12.55 11.49
N GLU A 336 -13.46 -12.87 12.09
CA GLU A 336 -13.62 -13.99 13.03
C GLU A 336 -14.55 -15.08 12.48
N THR A 337 -15.40 -14.74 11.52
CA THR A 337 -16.36 -15.68 10.92
C THR A 337 -16.20 -15.80 9.41
N GLN A 338 -16.69 -16.90 8.83
CA GLN A 338 -16.71 -17.08 7.38
C GLN A 338 -17.53 -15.97 6.68
N ALA A 339 -18.62 -15.51 7.30
CA ALA A 339 -19.45 -14.43 6.77
C ALA A 339 -18.69 -13.10 6.69
N GLU A 340 -17.90 -12.78 7.71
CA GLU A 340 -17.03 -11.60 7.71
C GLU A 340 -15.91 -11.72 6.68
N LEU A 341 -15.30 -12.90 6.54
CA LEU A 341 -14.32 -13.17 5.49
C LEU A 341 -14.93 -12.95 4.10
N ASP A 342 -16.10 -13.55 3.82
CA ASP A 342 -16.78 -13.42 2.53
C ASP A 342 -17.16 -11.97 2.20
N LYS A 343 -17.46 -11.16 3.23
CA LYS A 343 -17.67 -9.72 3.10
C LYS A 343 -16.35 -8.99 2.82
N ALA A 344 -15.30 -9.26 3.59
CA ALA A 344 -13.99 -8.61 3.47
C ALA A 344 -13.31 -8.89 2.12
N LEU A 345 -13.50 -10.09 1.56
CA LEU A 345 -13.00 -10.46 0.23
C LEU A 345 -13.55 -9.55 -0.87
N LYS A 346 -14.81 -9.10 -0.74
CA LYS A 346 -15.46 -8.21 -1.71
C LYS A 346 -15.17 -6.73 -1.47
N SER A 347 -14.63 -6.39 -0.30
CA SER A 347 -14.38 -5.01 0.07
C SER A 347 -13.23 -4.43 -0.75
N PRO A 348 -13.39 -3.26 -1.40
CA PRO A 348 -12.30 -2.58 -2.08
C PRO A 348 -11.36 -1.87 -1.10
N VAL A 349 -11.67 -1.83 0.20
CA VAL A 349 -10.95 -1.04 1.20
C VAL A 349 -9.77 -1.81 1.79
N SER A 350 -9.98 -3.06 2.17
CA SER A 350 -8.94 -3.88 2.81
C SER A 350 -7.84 -4.30 1.83
N ASP A 351 -6.59 -4.23 2.27
CA ASP A 351 -5.40 -4.71 1.56
C ASP A 351 -4.97 -6.07 2.11
N THR A 352 -5.13 -6.23 3.43
CA THR A 352 -4.86 -7.46 4.18
C THR A 352 -6.15 -7.95 4.84
N ILE A 353 -6.35 -9.26 4.87
CA ILE A 353 -7.42 -9.90 5.64
C ILE A 353 -6.75 -10.76 6.72
N CYS A 354 -6.94 -10.39 7.99
CA CYS A 354 -6.42 -11.11 9.14
C CYS A 354 -7.49 -12.03 9.72
N MET A 355 -7.33 -13.33 9.47
CA MET A 355 -8.28 -14.35 9.87
C MET A 355 -7.97 -14.87 11.28
N VAL A 356 -9.00 -15.06 12.09
CA VAL A 356 -8.85 -15.89 13.29
C VAL A 356 -8.45 -17.31 12.90
N TRP A 357 -7.65 -17.97 13.76
CA TRP A 357 -7.17 -19.34 13.53
C TRP A 357 -8.28 -20.34 13.11
N SER A 358 -9.47 -20.28 13.70
CA SER A 358 -10.54 -21.26 13.47
C SER A 358 -11.07 -21.30 12.03
N ILE A 359 -10.91 -20.21 11.27
CA ILE A 359 -11.31 -20.14 9.86
C ILE A 359 -10.12 -20.14 8.90
N MET A 360 -8.90 -20.27 9.43
CA MET A 360 -7.66 -20.27 8.64
C MET A 360 -7.40 -21.67 8.06
N ASN A 361 -7.72 -21.84 6.77
CA ASN A 361 -7.49 -23.05 6.00
C ASN A 361 -7.02 -22.71 4.58
N LYS A 362 -6.58 -23.70 3.81
CA LYS A 362 -6.00 -23.48 2.47
C LYS A 362 -6.97 -22.79 1.53
N ASP A 363 -8.22 -23.22 1.52
CA ASP A 363 -9.25 -22.66 0.65
C ASP A 363 -9.48 -21.17 0.94
N ASN A 364 -9.51 -20.79 2.22
CA ASN A 364 -9.69 -19.41 2.62
C ASN A 364 -8.46 -18.55 2.33
N VAL A 365 -7.23 -19.05 2.55
CA VAL A 365 -6.00 -18.36 2.13
C VAL A 365 -6.00 -18.13 0.62
N ASP A 366 -6.34 -19.15 -0.17
CA ASP A 366 -6.41 -19.05 -1.63
C ASP A 366 -7.49 -18.08 -2.11
N LYS A 367 -8.63 -18.00 -1.42
CA LYS A 367 -9.66 -16.98 -1.71
C LYS A 367 -9.12 -15.58 -1.50
N VAL A 368 -8.36 -15.34 -0.42
CA VAL A 368 -7.73 -14.03 -0.14
C VAL A 368 -6.73 -13.69 -1.25
N HIS A 369 -5.83 -14.61 -1.59
CA HIS A 369 -4.84 -14.40 -2.65
C HIS A 369 -5.47 -14.19 -4.03
N LYS A 370 -6.56 -14.89 -4.37
CA LYS A 370 -7.31 -14.68 -5.62
C LYS A 370 -7.90 -13.27 -5.75
N GLN A 371 -8.11 -12.56 -4.63
CA GLN A 371 -8.51 -11.15 -4.64
C GLN A 371 -7.32 -10.19 -4.68
N ASN A 372 -6.10 -10.69 -4.89
CA ASN A 372 -4.84 -9.94 -4.81
C ASN A 372 -4.66 -9.21 -3.47
N LYS A 373 -5.09 -9.86 -2.37
CA LYS A 373 -4.96 -9.37 -1.00
C LYS A 373 -3.94 -10.20 -0.23
N VAL A 374 -3.41 -9.64 0.85
CA VAL A 374 -2.50 -10.32 1.77
C VAL A 374 -3.32 -11.16 2.77
N ALA A 375 -2.98 -12.43 2.94
CA ALA A 375 -3.58 -13.33 3.92
C ALA A 375 -2.80 -13.27 5.23
N SER A 376 -3.46 -12.82 6.30
CA SER A 376 -2.90 -12.77 7.65
C SER A 376 -3.67 -13.66 8.61
N ALA A 377 -3.06 -14.02 9.75
CA ALA A 377 -3.72 -14.82 10.77
C ALA A 377 -3.39 -14.35 12.20
N TRP A 378 -4.34 -14.53 13.13
CA TRP A 378 -4.13 -14.21 14.54
C TRP A 378 -4.85 -15.22 15.47
N THR A 379 -4.35 -15.50 16.68
CA THR A 379 -2.97 -15.31 17.18
C THR A 379 -2.27 -16.68 17.25
N LEU A 380 -1.13 -16.83 16.60
CA LEU A 380 -0.44 -18.11 16.45
C LEU A 380 0.68 -18.26 17.48
N ASN A 381 0.38 -18.98 18.56
CA ASN A 381 1.25 -19.05 19.75
C ASN A 381 1.96 -20.40 19.94
N SER A 382 1.80 -21.35 19.02
CA SER A 382 2.45 -22.66 19.10
C SER A 382 3.19 -22.98 17.82
N GLU A 383 4.24 -23.80 17.94
CA GLU A 383 4.99 -24.30 16.80
C GLU A 383 4.08 -25.01 15.78
N ALA A 384 3.11 -25.80 16.27
CA ALA A 384 2.16 -26.49 15.40
C ALA A 384 1.29 -25.52 14.58
N TYR A 385 0.80 -24.45 15.21
CA TYR A 385 -0.03 -23.45 14.52
C TYR A 385 0.77 -22.62 13.53
N ILE A 386 1.98 -22.20 13.90
CA ILE A 386 2.88 -21.44 13.02
C ILE A 386 3.27 -22.28 11.80
N LYS A 387 3.75 -23.52 12.00
CA LYS A 387 4.09 -24.44 10.90
C LYS A 387 2.90 -24.68 9.97
N LYS A 388 1.70 -24.83 10.54
CA LYS A 388 0.48 -24.99 9.75
C LYS A 388 0.21 -23.74 8.91
N ALA A 389 0.25 -22.54 9.48
CA ALA A 389 0.04 -21.30 8.75
C ALA A 389 1.05 -21.12 7.61
N ILE A 390 2.33 -21.40 7.85
CA ILE A 390 3.38 -21.40 6.82
C ILE A 390 3.02 -22.38 5.69
N SER A 391 2.64 -23.62 6.02
CA SER A 391 2.26 -24.64 5.01
C SER A 391 1.02 -24.27 4.19
N LEU A 392 0.15 -23.42 4.74
CA LEU A 392 -1.06 -22.96 4.07
C LEU A 392 -0.82 -21.78 3.14
N GLY A 393 0.36 -21.14 3.22
CA GLY A 393 0.70 -19.95 2.45
C GLY A 393 0.27 -18.64 3.08
N VAL A 394 0.06 -18.58 4.40
CA VAL A 394 -0.23 -17.31 5.10
C VAL A 394 0.97 -16.35 4.97
N ASP A 395 0.73 -15.10 4.59
CA ASP A 395 1.79 -14.12 4.29
C ASP A 395 2.42 -13.54 5.56
N ASN A 396 1.60 -13.21 6.57
CA ASN A 396 2.06 -12.79 7.90
C ASN A 396 1.07 -13.22 9.00
N TYR A 397 1.50 -13.21 10.26
CA TYR A 397 0.62 -13.55 11.37
C TYR A 397 1.05 -12.90 12.67
N PHE A 398 0.09 -12.74 13.57
CA PHE A 398 0.28 -12.25 14.91
C PHE A 398 0.71 -13.38 15.83
N THR A 399 1.70 -13.13 16.69
CA THR A 399 2.15 -14.07 17.71
C THR A 399 2.55 -13.35 18.98
N ASN A 400 2.32 -13.99 20.11
CA ASN A 400 2.83 -13.56 21.40
C ASN A 400 4.30 -13.98 21.60
N TYR A 401 4.80 -14.97 20.86
CA TYR A 401 6.13 -15.56 21.06
C TYR A 401 7.04 -15.27 19.86
N THR A 402 7.54 -14.04 19.82
CA THR A 402 8.27 -13.51 18.66
C THR A 402 9.51 -14.33 18.34
N GLY A 403 10.33 -14.67 19.34
CA GLY A 403 11.54 -15.48 19.13
C GLY A 403 11.26 -16.88 18.57
N LEU A 404 10.17 -17.52 19.00
CA LEU A 404 9.73 -18.80 18.46
C LEU A 404 9.35 -18.67 16.98
N ALA A 405 8.52 -17.68 16.65
CA ALA A 405 8.07 -17.46 15.28
C ALA A 405 9.23 -17.12 14.35
N ILE A 406 10.14 -16.20 14.73
CA ILE A 406 11.31 -15.84 13.92
C ILE A 406 12.21 -17.05 13.64
N ARG A 407 12.38 -17.96 14.62
CA ARG A 407 13.12 -19.21 14.40
C ARG A 407 12.42 -20.09 13.37
N LEU A 408 11.11 -20.30 13.51
CA LEU A 408 10.34 -21.16 12.61
C LEU A 408 10.26 -20.60 11.20
N GLU A 409 10.15 -19.28 11.03
CA GLU A 409 10.25 -18.65 9.72
C GLU A 409 11.57 -19.02 9.05
N LYS A 410 12.71 -18.75 9.69
CA LYS A 410 14.03 -19.09 9.14
C LYS A 410 14.21 -20.56 8.78
N GLU A 411 13.51 -21.47 9.45
CA GLU A 411 13.61 -22.91 9.24
C GLU A 411 12.69 -23.42 8.11
N TYR A 412 11.52 -22.79 7.91
CA TYR A 412 10.47 -23.32 7.03
C TYR A 412 10.09 -22.39 5.86
N ARG A 413 10.60 -21.16 5.79
CA ARG A 413 10.29 -20.18 4.75
C ARG A 413 11.42 -19.16 4.52
#